data_AF-A0A1R1QWV5-F1
#
_entry.id   AF-A0A1R1QWV5-F1
#
_cell.length_a   1.000
_cell.length_b   1.000
_cell.length_c   1.000
_cell.angle_alpha   90.00
_cell.angle_beta   90.00
_cell.angle_gamma   90.00
#
_symmetry.space_group_name_H-M   'P 1'
#
loop_
_entity.id
_entity.type
_entity.pdbx_description
1 polymer ?
#
loop_
_entity_poly.entity_id
_entity_poly.type
_entity_poly.pdbx_seq_one_letter_code
_entity_poly.pdbx_strand_id
1 'polypeptide(L)'
;MLSFLVLFGLSFMTVCFIFFTILYFTINLQKQQPNPFQKAAEQTVDTILLVPLSWLFTALYICVLFIFLPIRYLLDVFQQKR
;
A
#
# COMPACT_ATOMS: atom_id res chain seq x y z
N MET A 1 3.29 -21.47 -14.56
CA MET A 1 3.65 -20.04 -14.69
C MET A 1 3.32 -19.22 -13.46
N LEU A 2 2.15 -19.40 -12.84
CA LEU A 2 1.76 -18.69 -11.61
C LEU A 2 2.80 -18.82 -10.47
N SER A 3 3.24 -20.05 -10.16
CA SER A 3 4.20 -20.29 -9.06
C SER A 3 5.55 -19.61 -9.30
N PHE A 4 6.01 -19.54 -10.55
CA PHE A 4 7.24 -18.83 -10.93
C PHE A 4 7.08 -17.32 -10.72
N LEU A 5 5.95 -16.75 -11.13
CA LEU A 5 5.65 -15.32 -10.98
C LEU A 5 5.54 -14.92 -9.49
N VAL A 6 4.93 -15.78 -8.66
CA VAL A 6 4.85 -15.58 -7.20
C VAL A 6 6.24 -15.64 -6.56
N LEU A 7 7.06 -16.66 -6.89
CA LEU A 7 8.42 -16.79 -6.36
C LEU A 7 9.32 -15.62 -6.78
N PHE A 8 9.20 -15.18 -8.04
CA PHE A 8 9.93 -14.02 -8.55
C PHE A 8 9.50 -12.72 -7.87
N GLY A 9 8.19 -12.52 -7.66
CA GLY A 9 7.67 -11.37 -6.92
C GLY A 9 8.17 -11.36 -5.46
N LEU A 10 8.13 -12.51 -4.79
CA LEU A 10 8.63 -12.64 -3.42
C LEU A 10 10.13 -12.37 -3.31
N SER A 11 10.94 -12.89 -4.22
CA SER A 11 12.39 -12.65 -4.22
C SER A 11 12.70 -11.17 -4.48
N PHE A 12 12.02 -10.56 -5.45
CA PHE A 12 12.15 -9.14 -5.74
C PHE A 12 11.79 -8.27 -4.53
N MET A 13 10.64 -8.54 -3.89
CA MET A 13 10.21 -7.83 -2.68
C MET A 13 11.22 -7.99 -1.53
N THR A 14 11.82 -9.18 -1.39
CA THR A 14 12.83 -9.45 -0.36
C THR A 14 14.10 -8.63 -0.60
N VAL A 15 14.58 -8.57 -1.84
CA VAL A 15 15.76 -7.76 -2.21
C VAL A 15 15.50 -6.27 -1.98
N CYS A 16 14.33 -5.77 -2.40
CA CYS A 16 13.93 -4.39 -2.12
C CYS A 16 13.86 -4.11 -0.62
N PHE A 17 13.26 -5.01 0.16
CA PHE A 17 13.17 -4.88 1.61
C PHE A 17 14.55 -4.74 2.26
N ILE A 18 15.50 -5.59 1.90
CA ILE A 18 16.87 -5.54 2.43
C ILE A 18 17.54 -4.21 2.04
N PHE A 19 17.43 -3.80 0.78
CA PHE A 19 18.04 -2.57 0.28
C PHE A 19 17.50 -1.32 1.00
N PHE A 20 16.18 -1.19 1.11
CA PHE A 20 15.54 -0.08 1.81
C PHE A 20 15.85 -0.09 3.31
N THR A 21 15.89 -1.26 3.95
CA THR A 21 16.26 -1.37 5.38
C THR A 21 17.67 -0.82 5.62
N ILE A 22 18.64 -1.16 4.76
CA ILE A 22 20.01 -0.65 4.86
C ILE A 22 20.04 0.87 4.64
N LEU A 23 19.31 1.37 3.65
CA LEU A 23 19.18 2.82 3.38
C LEU A 23 18.63 3.58 4.60
N TYR A 24 17.50 3.13 5.15
CA TYR A 24 16.88 3.75 6.33
C TYR A 24 17.74 3.62 7.58
N PHE A 25 18.47 2.52 7.72
CA PHE A 25 19.43 2.35 8.82
C PHE A 25 20.55 3.38 8.74
N THR A 26 21.10 3.60 7.55
CA THR A 26 22.16 4.60 7.32
C THR A 26 21.66 6.01 7.60
N ILE A 27 20.43 6.33 7.18
CA ILE A 27 19.75 7.61 7.45
C ILE A 27 19.50 7.81 8.94
N ASN A 28 19.04 6.78 9.67
CA ASN A 28 18.75 6.87 11.10
C ASN A 28 20.02 6.93 11.96
N LEU A 29 21.11 6.29 11.51
CA LEU A 29 22.44 6.48 12.08
C LEU A 29 22.92 7.93 11.92
N GLN A 30 22.78 8.51 10.71
CA GLN A 30 23.15 9.90 10.46
C GLN A 30 22.32 10.89 11.30
N LYS A 31 21.05 10.58 11.56
CA LYS A 31 20.15 11.40 12.40
C LYS A 31 20.32 11.18 13.91
N GLN A 32 21.29 10.37 14.34
CA GLN A 32 21.54 10.02 15.75
C GLN A 32 20.27 9.58 16.51
N GLN A 33 19.40 8.82 15.84
CA GLN A 33 18.17 8.40 16.49
C GLN A 33 18.43 7.24 17.48
N PRO A 34 17.72 7.22 18.61
CA PRO A 34 17.78 6.07 19.52
C PRO A 34 17.24 4.83 18.79
N ASN A 35 17.99 3.73 18.86
CA ASN A 35 17.70 2.44 18.21
C ASN A 35 17.51 2.54 16.67
N PRO A 36 18.58 2.86 15.91
CA PRO A 36 18.50 3.11 14.47
C PRO A 36 18.05 1.91 13.65
N PHE A 37 18.36 0.68 14.11
CA PHE A 37 17.96 -0.55 13.43
C PHE A 37 16.45 -0.81 13.53
N GLN A 38 15.88 -0.66 14.74
CA GLN A 38 14.45 -0.86 14.96
C GLN A 38 13.63 0.13 14.14
N LYS A 39 14.00 1.42 14.16
CA LYS A 39 13.31 2.44 13.38
C LYS A 39 13.46 2.26 11.87
N ALA A 40 14.60 1.77 11.41
CA ALA A 40 14.77 1.45 9.99
C ALA A 40 13.84 0.32 9.54
N ALA A 41 13.68 -0.71 10.37
CA ALA A 41 12.76 -1.81 10.09
C ALA A 41 11.29 -1.33 10.07
N GLU A 42 10.88 -0.53 11.07
CA GLU A 42 9.54 0.08 11.12
C GLU A 42 9.25 0.92 9.87
N GLN A 43 10.17 1.82 9.49
CA GLN A 43 10.02 2.66 8.30
C GLN A 43 9.98 1.85 7.00
N THR A 44 10.74 0.76 6.93
CA THR A 44 10.75 -0.11 5.74
C THR A 44 9.41 -0.84 5.60
N VAL A 45 8.86 -1.36 6.70
CA VAL A 45 7.54 -2.00 6.71
C VAL A 45 6.45 -0.99 6.34
N ASP A 46 6.49 0.21 6.93
CA ASP A 46 5.52 1.26 6.61
C ASP A 46 5.54 1.62 5.12
N THR A 47 6.73 1.79 4.56
CA THR A 47 6.88 2.26 3.17
C THR A 47 6.59 1.16 2.14
N ILE A 48 6.99 -0.08 2.40
CA ILE A 48 6.87 -1.18 1.43
C ILE A 48 5.51 -1.88 1.51
N LEU A 49 4.92 -1.99 2.71
CA LEU A 49 3.66 -2.71 2.92
C LEU A 49 2.49 -1.75 3.14
N LEU A 50 2.57 -0.87 4.15
CA LEU A 50 1.41 -0.09 4.57
C LEU A 50 1.03 1.00 3.57
N VAL A 51 2.00 1.72 2.99
CA VAL A 51 1.72 2.77 2.00
C VAL A 51 1.04 2.19 0.75
N PRO A 52 1.57 1.18 0.04
CA PRO A 52 0.90 0.61 -1.12
C PRO A 52 -0.46 0.01 -0.79
N LEU A 53 -0.58 -0.64 0.37
CA LEU A 53 -1.85 -1.22 0.81
C LEU A 53 -2.90 -0.15 1.09
N SER A 54 -2.51 0.97 1.73
CA SER A 54 -3.42 2.11 1.96
C SER A 54 -3.89 2.74 0.64
N TRP A 55 -3.03 2.82 -0.36
CA TRP A 55 -3.39 3.30 -1.70
C TRP A 55 -4.37 2.35 -2.38
N LEU A 56 -4.17 1.03 -2.23
CA LEU A 56 -5.05 0.01 -2.77
C LEU A 56 -6.45 0.10 -2.15
N PHE A 57 -6.55 0.24 -0.82
CA PHE A 57 -7.82 0.45 -0.14
C PHE A 57 -8.51 1.75 -0.55
N THR A 58 -7.74 2.83 -0.70
CA THR A 58 -8.27 4.13 -1.15
C THR A 58 -8.82 4.03 -2.58
N ALA A 59 -8.09 3.39 -3.49
CA ALA A 59 -8.54 3.16 -4.86
C ALA A 59 -9.82 2.31 -4.89
N LEU A 60 -9.87 1.24 -4.09
CA LEU A 60 -11.04 0.38 -3.98
C LEU A 60 -12.27 1.15 -3.47
N TYR A 61 -12.09 1.98 -2.45
CA TYR A 61 -13.15 2.84 -1.92
C TYR A 61 -13.68 3.82 -2.97
N ILE A 62 -12.79 4.47 -3.74
CA ILE A 62 -13.17 5.39 -4.82
C ILE A 62 -13.94 4.65 -5.92
N CYS A 63 -13.49 3.47 -6.33
CA CYS A 63 -14.18 2.63 -7.31
C CYS A 63 -15.60 2.25 -6.85
N VAL A 64 -15.74 1.86 -5.58
CA VAL A 64 -17.05 1.56 -4.99
C VAL A 64 -17.96 2.79 -5.02
N LEU A 65 -17.46 3.95 -4.61
CA LEU A 65 -18.21 5.21 -4.69
C LEU A 65 -18.65 5.53 -6.12
N PHE A 66 -17.76 5.37 -7.11
CA PHE A 66 -18.08 5.58 -8.52
C PHE A 66 -19.19 4.68 -9.05
N ILE A 67 -19.36 3.48 -8.46
CA ILE A 67 -20.44 2.55 -8.80
C ILE A 67 -21.73 2.93 -8.07
N PHE A 68 -21.66 3.24 -6.77
CA PHE A 68 -22.83 3.56 -5.96
C PHE A 68 -23.49 4.90 -6.31
N LEU A 69 -22.71 5.91 -6.71
CA LEU A 69 -23.21 7.24 -7.07
C LEU A 69 -24.21 7.22 -8.25
N PRO A 70 -23.91 6.60 -9.41
CA PRO A 70 -24.86 6.50 -10.51
C PRO A 70 -26.05 5.58 -10.19
N ILE A 71 -25.84 4.52 -9.39
CA ILE A 71 -26.94 3.64 -8.94
C ILE A 71 -27.95 4.43 -8.12
N ARG A 72 -27.48 5.28 -7.20
CA ARG A 72 -28.34 6.12 -6.37
C ARG A 72 -29.11 7.13 -7.23
N TYR A 73 -28.44 7.77 -8.19
CA TYR A 73 -29.09 8.70 -9.11
C TYR A 73 -30.17 8.03 -9.97
N LEU A 74 -29.91 6.82 -10.46
CA LEU A 74 -30.90 6.00 -11.17
C LEU A 74 -32.10 5.65 -10.29
N LEU A 75 -31.85 5.22 -9.05
CA LEU A 75 -32.92 4.90 -8.09
C LEU A 75 -33.80 6.11 -7.77
N ASP A 76 -33.21 7.29 -7.55
CA ASP A 76 -33.96 8.54 -7.32
C ASP A 76 -34.85 8.89 -8.54
N VAL A 77 -34.31 8.76 -9.77
CA VAL A 77 -35.09 8.99 -11.00
C VAL A 77 -36.26 8.00 -11.14
N PHE A 78 -36.05 6.74 -10.78
CA PHE A 78 -37.10 5.72 -10.81
C PHE A 78 -38.15 5.92 -9.72
N GLN A 79 -37.76 6.40 -8.53
CA GLN A 79 -38.68 6.70 -7.44
C GLN A 79 -39.52 7.95 -7.71
N GLN A 80 -38.97 8.97 -8.36
CA GLN A 80 -39.71 10.20 -8.71
C GLN A 80 -40.75 9.98 -9.84
N LYS A 81 -40.65 8.86 -10.57
CA LYS A 81 -41.59 8.48 -11.64
C LYS A 81 -42.78 7.64 -11.19
N ARG A 82 -42.84 7.24 -9.91
CA ARG A 82 -43.93 6.45 -9.32
C ARG A 82 -44.90 7.34 -8.55
#